data_AF-A0A8J7AM55-F1
#
_entry.id   AF-A0A8J7AM55-F1
#
_cell.length_a   1.000
_cell.length_b   1.000
_cell.length_c   1.000
_cell.angle_alpha   90.00
_cell.angle_beta   90.00
_cell.angle_gamma   90.00
#
_symmetry.space_group_name_H-M   'P 1'
#
loop_
_entity.id
_entity.type
_entity.pdbx_description
1 polymer ?
#
loop_
_entity_poly.entity_id
_entity_poly.type
_entity_poly.pdbx_seq_one_letter_code
_entity_poly.pdbx_strand_id
1 'polypeptide(L)'
;MKVDKWGQCAAELRQLALSAAHPRSRERLMGLYEICSGKNATQVGRESGRNPQTVMGWVHRYNEEGYEALLYRHTGGHPPL
;
A
#
# COMPACT_ATOMS: atom_id res chain seq x y z
N MET A 1 7.38 11.89 -22.16
CA MET A 1 7.58 11.55 -20.74
C MET A 1 6.59 10.45 -20.37
N LYS A 2 7.05 9.23 -20.05
CA LYS A 2 6.17 8.09 -19.71
C LYS A 2 5.77 8.17 -18.23
N VAL A 3 4.67 8.87 -17.93
CA VAL A 3 3.99 8.85 -16.62
C VAL A 3 3.03 7.65 -16.52
N ASP A 4 2.90 6.88 -17.60
CA ASP A 4 1.82 5.92 -17.83
C ASP A 4 1.76 4.73 -16.86
N LYS A 5 2.93 4.24 -16.41
CA LYS A 5 3.00 3.04 -15.54
C LYS A 5 2.33 3.24 -14.19
N TRP A 6 2.46 4.43 -13.60
CA TRP A 6 1.89 4.72 -12.28
C TRP A 6 0.41 5.13 -12.38
N GLY A 7 0.00 5.75 -13.49
CA GLY A 7 -1.40 6.10 -13.72
C GLY A 7 -2.33 4.88 -13.84
N GLN A 8 -1.92 3.87 -14.61
CA GLN A 8 -2.67 2.61 -14.72
C GLN A 8 -2.69 1.85 -13.37
N CYS A 9 -1.53 1.80 -12.68
CA CYS A 9 -1.38 1.21 -11.36
C CYS A 9 -2.28 1.86 -10.29
N ALA A 10 -2.47 3.18 -10.32
CA ALA A 10 -3.31 3.89 -9.34
C ALA A 10 -4.77 3.41 -9.37
N ALA A 11 -5.35 3.26 -10.57
CA ALA A 11 -6.73 2.80 -10.72
C ALA A 11 -6.91 1.37 -10.20
N GLU A 12 -5.95 0.48 -10.48
CA GLU A 12 -5.95 -0.90 -9.99
C GLU A 12 -5.80 -0.96 -8.47
N LEU A 13 -4.86 -0.22 -7.89
CA LEU A 13 -4.67 -0.13 -6.44
C LEU A 13 -5.92 0.36 -5.71
N ARG A 14 -6.64 1.33 -6.30
CA ARG A 14 -7.92 1.80 -5.76
C ARG A 14 -8.98 0.69 -5.79
N GLN A 15 -9.11 -0.05 -6.89
CA GLN A 15 -10.06 -1.17 -6.97
C GLN A 15 -9.72 -2.28 -5.96
N LEU A 16 -8.44 -2.64 -5.85
CA LEU A 16 -7.96 -3.60 -4.86
C LEU A 16 -8.21 -3.13 -3.43
N ALA A 17 -8.04 -1.84 -3.14
CA ALA A 17 -8.33 -1.30 -1.82
C ALA A 17 -9.83 -1.40 -1.47
N LEU A 18 -10.70 -1.11 -2.43
CA LEU A 18 -12.16 -1.20 -2.27
C LEU A 18 -12.63 -2.64 -2.07
N SER A 19 -12.02 -3.61 -2.75
CA SER A 19 -12.33 -5.04 -2.62
C SER A 19 -11.62 -5.72 -1.46
N ALA A 20 -10.60 -5.08 -0.85
CA ALA A 20 -9.84 -5.67 0.24
C ALA A 20 -10.72 -5.91 1.48
N ALA A 21 -10.79 -7.17 1.92
CA ALA A 21 -11.53 -7.59 3.10
C ALA A 21 -10.92 -7.06 4.41
N HIS A 22 -9.59 -6.90 4.46
CA HIS A 22 -8.90 -6.50 5.69
C HIS A 22 -8.59 -4.99 5.72
N PRO A 23 -8.93 -4.26 6.80
CA PRO A 23 -8.70 -2.81 6.92
C PRO A 23 -7.24 -2.40 6.71
N ARG A 24 -6.28 -3.18 7.24
CA ARG A 24 -4.84 -2.94 7.03
C ARG A 24 -4.40 -3.05 5.57
N SER A 25 -5.00 -3.95 4.80
CA SER A 25 -4.70 -4.07 3.37
C SER A 25 -5.25 -2.89 2.61
N ARG A 26 -6.49 -2.51 2.91
CA ARG A 26 -7.14 -1.33 2.35
C ARG A 26 -6.34 -0.06 2.61
N GLU A 27 -5.88 0.14 3.84
CA GLU A 27 -5.04 1.27 4.24
C GLU A 27 -3.76 1.36 3.40
N ARG A 28 -3.03 0.24 3.28
CA ARG A 28 -1.77 0.18 2.52
C ARG A 28 -1.98 0.45 1.03
N LEU A 29 -3.00 -0.16 0.44
CA LEU A 29 -3.35 0.00 -0.98
C LEU A 29 -3.81 1.43 -1.28
N MET A 30 -4.60 2.04 -0.39
CA MET A 30 -4.98 3.46 -0.51
C MET A 30 -3.77 4.38 -0.39
N GLY A 31 -2.86 4.13 0.55
CA GLY A 31 -1.65 4.93 0.69
C GLY A 31 -0.76 4.91 -0.56
N LEU A 32 -0.65 3.76 -1.22
CA LEU A 32 0.05 3.69 -2.50
C LEU A 32 -0.71 4.37 -3.63
N TYR A 33 -2.03 4.21 -3.71
CA TYR A 33 -2.85 4.94 -4.67
C TYR A 33 -2.62 6.45 -4.58
N GLU A 34 -2.57 7.00 -3.37
CA GLU A 34 -2.30 8.42 -3.15
C GLU A 34 -0.91 8.84 -3.61
N ILE A 35 0.10 7.99 -3.37
CA ILE A 35 1.46 8.23 -3.88
C ILE A 35 1.50 8.20 -5.40
N CYS A 36 0.84 7.21 -6.02
CA CYS A 36 0.72 7.12 -7.48
C CYS A 36 -0.02 8.33 -8.07
N SER A 37 -0.94 8.92 -7.30
CA SER A 37 -1.70 10.12 -7.66
C SER A 37 -0.92 11.42 -7.44
N GLY A 38 0.33 11.36 -6.95
CA GLY A 38 1.23 12.49 -6.79
C GLY A 38 1.44 12.99 -5.37
N LYS A 39 0.85 12.36 -4.34
CA LYS A 39 1.21 12.65 -2.95
C LYS A 39 2.58 12.06 -2.60
N ASN A 40 3.25 12.63 -1.61
CA ASN A 40 4.47 12.02 -1.06
C ASN A 40 4.18 11.17 0.18
N ALA A 41 5.11 10.27 0.53
CA ALA A 41 4.98 9.37 1.68
C ALA A 41 4.80 10.10 3.03
N THR A 42 5.31 11.33 3.14
CA THR A 42 5.14 12.16 4.34
C THR A 42 3.72 12.67 4.50
N GLN A 43 3.09 13.13 3.41
CA GLN A 43 1.69 13.56 3.39
C GLN A 43 0.78 12.37 3.70
N VAL A 44 0.97 11.25 3.00
CA VAL A 44 0.19 10.02 3.21
C VAL A 44 0.35 9.52 4.65
N GLY A 45 1.58 9.52 5.19
CA GLY A 45 1.83 9.14 6.58
C GLY A 45 1.07 10.03 7.57
N ARG A 46 1.11 11.35 7.39
CA ARG A 46 0.37 12.29 8.23
C ARG A 46 -1.15 12.09 8.17
N GLU A 47 -1.70 11.91 6.98
CA GLU A 47 -3.15 11.75 6.76
C GLU A 47 -3.67 10.39 7.26
N SER A 48 -2.86 9.33 7.15
CA SER A 48 -3.19 7.99 7.65
C SER A 48 -2.82 7.77 9.13
N GLY A 49 -2.16 8.73 9.79
CA GLY A 49 -1.63 8.55 11.14
C GLY A 49 -0.48 7.53 11.22
N ARG A 50 0.23 7.31 10.12
CA ARG A 50 1.38 6.40 10.01
C ARG A 50 2.70 7.13 9.91
N ASN A 51 3.77 6.45 10.31
CA ASN A 51 5.12 6.96 10.10
C ASN A 51 5.44 6.98 8.59
N PRO A 52 5.98 8.07 8.03
CA PRO A 52 6.41 8.13 6.63
C PRO A 52 7.36 6.99 6.21
N GLN A 53 8.22 6.49 7.12
CA GLN A 53 9.07 5.31 6.85
C GLN A 53 8.26 4.02 6.69
N THR A 54 7.13 3.88 7.41
CA THR A 54 6.22 2.76 7.22
C THR A 54 5.60 2.80 5.82
N VAL A 55 5.19 3.99 5.37
CA VAL A 55 4.63 4.19 4.03
C VAL A 55 5.69 3.91 2.95
N MET A 56 6.92 4.36 3.14
CA MET A 56 8.05 3.98 2.26
C MET A 56 8.25 2.47 2.22
N GLY A 57 8.15 1.79 3.37
CA GLY A 57 8.19 0.33 3.42
C GLY A 57 7.06 -0.36 2.66
N TRP A 58 5.91 0.30 2.44
CA TRP A 58 4.86 -0.21 1.55
C TRP A 58 5.27 -0.06 0.09
N VAL A 59 5.85 1.08 -0.30
CA VAL A 59 6.36 1.33 -1.65
C VAL A 59 7.45 0.32 -2.02
N HIS A 60 8.40 0.07 -1.12
CA HIS A 60 9.46 -0.91 -1.36
C HIS A 60 8.90 -2.32 -1.58
N ARG A 61 8.04 -2.80 -0.69
CA ARG A 61 7.41 -4.12 -0.84
C ARG A 61 6.57 -4.24 -2.11
N TYR A 62 5.88 -3.16 -2.50
CA TYR A 62 5.15 -3.11 -3.76
C TYR A 62 6.08 -3.20 -4.97
N ASN A 63 7.22 -2.53 -4.94
CA ASN A 63 8.19 -2.57 -6.05
C ASN A 63 8.89 -3.94 -6.15
N GLU A 64 9.02 -4.67 -5.05
CA GLU A 64 9.68 -5.98 -5.00
C GLU A 64 8.73 -7.15 -5.35
N GLU A 65 7.52 -7.14 -4.79
CA GLU A 65 6.59 -8.29 -4.82
C GLU A 65 5.20 -7.94 -5.38
N GLY A 66 4.94 -6.67 -5.71
CA GLY A 66 3.63 -6.20 -6.17
C GLY A 66 2.60 -6.00 -5.06
N TYR A 67 1.32 -5.87 -5.43
CA TYR A 67 0.24 -5.56 -4.48
C TYR A 67 -0.01 -6.67 -3.45
N GLU A 68 0.34 -7.92 -3.79
CA GLU A 68 0.12 -9.08 -2.92
C GLU A 68 0.86 -8.95 -1.58
N ALA A 69 2.05 -8.35 -1.57
CA ALA A 69 2.83 -8.10 -0.35
C ALA A 69 2.19 -7.08 0.61
N LEU A 70 1.19 -6.33 0.14
CA LEU A 70 0.45 -5.36 0.96
C LEU A 70 -0.78 -6.00 1.60
N LEU A 71 -1.25 -7.11 1.03
CA LEU A 71 -2.35 -7.88 1.58
C LEU A 71 -1.98 -8.39 2.97
N TYR A 72 -2.97 -8.40 3.86
CA TYR A 72 -2.77 -8.85 5.21
C TYR A 72 -2.67 -10.37 5.16
N ARG A 73 -1.46 -10.87 5.35
CA ARG A 73 -1.22 -12.28 5.59
C ARG A 73 -1.31 -12.52 7.09
N HIS A 74 -2.22 -13.38 7.50
CA HIS A 74 -2.23 -13.88 8.87
C HIS A 74 -0.97 -14.74 9.06
N THR A 75 0.11 -14.14 9.54
CA THR A 75 1.26 -14.89 10.05
C THR A 75 0.77 -15.56 11.33
N GLY A 76 0.43 -16.84 11.24
CA GLY A 76 0.01 -17.64 12.40
C GLY A 76 0.95 -17.37 13.56
N GLY A 77 0.40 -17.01 14.72
CA GLY A 77 1.17 -16.85 15.94
C GLY A 77 1.98 -18.12 16.18
N HIS A 78 3.21 -17.97 16.69
CA HIS A 78 4.02 -19.09 17.12
C HIS A 78 3.15 -20.06 17.92
N PRO A 79 3.05 -21.34 17.53
CA PRO A 79 2.50 -22.32 18.45
C PRO A 79 3.33 -22.26 19.73
N PRO A 80 2.70 -22.21 20.92
CA PRO A 80 3.45 -22.29 22.17
C PRO A 80 4.28 -23.59 22.16
N LEU A 81 5.56 -23.46 22.52
CA LEU A 81 6.46 -24.60 22.77
C LEU A 81 6.04 -25.35 24.05
#